data_AF-A0A8I1RSJ2-F1
#
_entry.id   AF-A0A8I1RSJ2-F1
#
_cell.length_a   1.000
_cell.length_b   1.000
_cell.length_c   1.000
_cell.angle_alpha   90.00
_cell.angle_beta   90.00
_cell.angle_gamma   90.00
#
_symmetry.space_group_name_H-M   'P 1'
#
loop_
_entity.id
_entity.type
_entity.pdbx_description
1 polymer ?
#
loop_
_entity_poly.entity_id
_entity_poly.type
_entity_poly.pdbx_seq_one_letter_code
_entity_poly.pdbx_strand_id
1 'polypeptide(L)'
;MGSRITTHNLDGTISVSDTRTIDDARAEAAQRLEGHFAALIVAGRNYAGHNYQIDDASRANINAAATMAMVAPDAWSGDFYWIASDNSHVPMTAAEVIAFGLNAGDYYTAMIFTNRAHKDAIAALTTISTCDAYDVTAGWPANDAGA
;
A
#
# COMPACT_ATOMS: atom_id res chain seq x y z
N MET A 1 -10.21 -14.96 21.31
CA MET A 1 -10.81 -13.77 20.69
C MET A 1 -12.28 -13.74 21.06
N GLY A 2 -12.75 -12.63 21.62
CA GLY A 2 -14.20 -12.42 21.76
C GLY A 2 -14.88 -12.36 20.39
N SER A 3 -16.21 -12.49 20.37
CA SER A 3 -17.00 -12.43 19.13
C SER A 3 -18.09 -11.36 19.22
N ARG A 4 -18.40 -10.80 18.05
CA ARG A 4 -19.57 -9.95 17.84
C ARG A 4 -20.64 -10.76 17.11
N ILE A 5 -21.79 -10.95 17.75
CA ILE A 5 -22.92 -11.72 17.23
C ILE A 5 -24.12 -10.78 17.07
N THR A 6 -24.70 -10.78 15.88
CA THR A 6 -25.98 -10.14 15.59
C THR A 6 -27.06 -11.21 15.56
N THR A 7 -27.97 -11.17 16.53
CA THR A 7 -29.08 -12.12 16.65
C THR A 7 -30.36 -11.46 16.17
N HIS A 8 -31.02 -12.07 15.18
CA HIS A 8 -32.37 -11.72 14.76
C HIS A 8 -33.36 -12.48 15.63
N ASN A 9 -34.10 -11.76 16.46
CA ASN A 9 -35.06 -12.36 17.39
C ASN A 9 -36.39 -12.65 16.67
N LEU A 10 -37.15 -13.62 17.20
CA LEU A 10 -38.45 -14.03 16.63
C LEU A 10 -39.52 -12.92 16.68
N ASP A 11 -39.33 -11.91 17.53
CA ASP A 11 -40.18 -10.72 17.63
C ASP A 11 -39.81 -9.62 16.60
N GLY A 12 -38.84 -9.89 15.72
CA GLY A 12 -38.38 -8.95 14.70
C GLY A 12 -37.33 -7.95 15.19
N THR A 13 -36.92 -7.99 16.46
CA THR A 13 -35.85 -7.13 16.98
C THR A 13 -34.47 -7.70 16.65
N ILE A 14 -33.45 -6.83 16.66
CA ILE A 14 -32.04 -7.22 16.48
C ILE A 14 -31.30 -6.95 17.78
N SER A 15 -30.68 -7.99 18.34
CA SER A 15 -29.78 -7.88 19.50
C SER A 15 -28.34 -8.05 19.04
N VAL A 16 -27.45 -7.16 19.47
CA VAL A 16 -26.01 -7.28 19.24
C VAL A 16 -25.34 -7.64 20.56
N SER A 17 -24.68 -8.80 20.61
CA SER A 17 -23.82 -9.20 21.72
C SER A 17 -22.37 -9.08 21.27
N ASP A 18 -21.60 -8.23 21.96
CA ASP A 18 -20.17 -8.08 21.69
C ASP A 18 -19.37 -8.44 22.95
N THR A 19 -18.54 -9.48 22.82
CA THR A 19 -17.70 -9.99 23.90
C THR A 19 -16.23 -9.68 23.69
N ARG A 20 -15.89 -8.94 22.62
CA ARG A 20 -14.52 -8.54 22.33
C ARG A 20 -13.99 -7.65 23.44
N THR A 21 -12.71 -7.81 23.72
CA THR A 21 -11.94 -6.79 24.46
C THR A 21 -11.60 -5.63 23.53
N ILE A 22 -11.15 -4.51 24.09
CA ILE A 22 -10.60 -3.42 23.27
C ILE A 22 -9.39 -3.90 22.43
N ASP A 23 -8.59 -4.82 22.97
CA ASP A 23 -7.42 -5.34 22.28
C ASP A 23 -7.80 -6.27 21.12
N ASP A 24 -8.85 -7.09 21.27
CA ASP A 24 -9.42 -7.86 20.14
C ASP A 24 -9.88 -6.91 19.02
N ALA A 25 -10.61 -5.84 19.36
CA ALA A 25 -11.10 -4.88 18.37
C ALA A 25 -9.97 -4.10 17.68
N ARG A 26 -8.89 -3.75 18.40
CA ARG A 26 -7.68 -3.15 17.82
C ARG A 26 -6.95 -4.13 16.90
N ALA A 27 -6.86 -5.40 17.27
CA ALA A 27 -6.25 -6.44 16.44
C ALA A 27 -7.00 -6.63 15.11
N GLU A 28 -8.33 -6.62 15.14
CA GLU A 28 -9.16 -6.65 13.94
C GLU A 28 -8.98 -5.39 13.07
N ALA A 29 -8.86 -4.21 13.67
CA ALA A 29 -8.55 -2.98 12.94
C ALA A 29 -7.15 -3.04 12.29
N ALA A 30 -6.16 -3.56 13.00
CA ALA A 30 -4.81 -3.75 12.47
C ALA A 30 -4.78 -4.78 11.33
N GLN A 31 -5.59 -5.84 11.39
CA GLN A 31 -5.73 -6.80 10.30
C GLN A 31 -6.36 -6.17 9.06
N ARG A 32 -7.38 -5.32 9.21
CA ARG A 32 -7.97 -4.55 8.09
C ARG A 32 -6.93 -3.62 7.46
N LEU A 33 -6.12 -2.95 8.28
CA LEU A 33 -5.03 -2.09 7.82
C LEU A 33 -3.99 -2.89 7.02
N GLU A 34 -3.55 -4.04 7.52
CA GLU A 34 -2.58 -4.88 6.83
C GLU A 34 -3.11 -5.40 5.50
N GLY A 35 -4.37 -5.84 5.47
CA GLY A 35 -5.04 -6.25 4.23
C GLY A 35 -5.12 -5.11 3.21
N HIS A 36 -5.40 -3.88 3.67
CA HIS A 36 -5.43 -2.71 2.80
C HIS A 36 -4.03 -2.34 2.28
N PHE A 37 -3.02 -2.32 3.15
CA PHE A 37 -1.63 -2.06 2.76
C PHE A 37 -1.14 -3.08 1.72
N ALA A 38 -1.40 -4.38 1.93
CA ALA A 38 -1.08 -5.41 0.96
C ALA A 38 -1.79 -5.19 -0.38
N ALA A 39 -3.06 -4.77 -0.37
CA ALA A 39 -3.78 -4.44 -1.60
C ALA A 39 -3.17 -3.25 -2.36
N LEU A 40 -2.66 -2.23 -1.65
CA LEU A 40 -1.94 -1.10 -2.28
C LEU A 40 -0.62 -1.54 -2.93
N ILE A 41 0.14 -2.45 -2.29
CA ILE A 41 1.35 -3.01 -2.91
C ILE A 41 1.02 -3.79 -4.19
N VAL A 42 -0.05 -4.59 -4.17
CA VAL A 42 -0.52 -5.34 -5.34
C VAL A 42 -1.03 -4.40 -6.45
N ALA A 43 -1.67 -3.28 -6.09
CA ALA A 43 -2.15 -2.30 -7.06
C ALA A 43 -1.02 -1.69 -7.91
N GLY A 44 0.21 -1.67 -7.37
CA GLY A 44 1.38 -1.16 -8.08
C GLY A 44 1.54 0.35 -7.94
N ARG A 45 2.28 0.93 -8.88
CA ARG A 45 2.52 2.37 -9.01
C ARG A 45 2.27 2.82 -10.44
N ASN A 46 1.36 3.77 -10.64
CA ASN A 46 1.21 4.45 -11.92
C ASN A 46 2.28 5.54 -12.07
N TYR A 47 3.04 5.48 -13.17
CA TYR A 47 4.08 6.42 -13.52
C TYR A 47 4.17 6.55 -15.05
N ALA A 48 4.19 7.79 -15.55
CA ALA A 48 4.30 8.09 -16.99
C ALA A 48 3.28 7.32 -17.87
N GLY A 49 2.05 7.13 -17.37
CA GLY A 49 0.98 6.44 -18.09
C GLY A 49 1.01 4.90 -18.02
N HIS A 50 1.97 4.31 -17.31
CA HIS A 50 2.09 2.86 -17.13
C HIS A 50 2.00 2.47 -15.66
N ASN A 51 1.49 1.26 -15.38
CA ASN A 51 1.50 0.69 -14.03
C ASN A 51 2.70 -0.24 -13.86
N TYR A 52 3.39 -0.13 -12.73
CA TYR A 52 4.54 -0.97 -12.39
C TYR A 52 4.35 -1.67 -11.06
N GLN A 53 4.82 -2.90 -10.96
CA GLN A 53 4.85 -3.61 -9.68
C GLN A 53 5.83 -2.94 -8.72
N ILE A 54 5.46 -2.94 -7.43
CA ILE A 54 6.28 -2.38 -6.34
C ILE A 54 6.40 -3.34 -5.15
N ASP A 55 6.23 -4.65 -5.39
CA ASP A 55 6.62 -5.67 -4.43
C ASP A 55 8.13 -5.60 -4.15
N ASP A 56 8.59 -6.35 -3.15
CA ASP A 56 9.97 -6.31 -2.67
C ASP A 56 11.01 -6.59 -3.76
N ALA A 57 10.74 -7.58 -4.63
CA ALA A 57 11.64 -7.93 -5.72
C ALA A 57 11.64 -6.84 -6.80
N SER A 58 10.45 -6.35 -7.16
CA SER A 58 10.29 -5.26 -8.12
C SER A 58 11.01 -3.98 -7.65
N ARG A 59 10.88 -3.60 -6.37
CA ARG A 59 11.60 -2.44 -5.80
C ARG A 59 13.10 -2.64 -5.76
N ALA A 60 13.58 -3.84 -5.45
CA ALA A 60 15.02 -4.16 -5.51
C ALA A 60 15.57 -3.97 -6.93
N ASN A 61 14.84 -4.45 -7.94
CA ASN A 61 15.21 -4.28 -9.34
C ASN A 61 15.19 -2.82 -9.77
N ILE A 62 14.14 -2.07 -9.39
CA ILE A 62 14.02 -0.63 -9.71
C ILE A 62 15.21 0.14 -9.13
N ASN A 63 15.54 -0.10 -7.86
CA ASN A 63 16.66 0.56 -7.20
C ASN A 63 18.02 0.18 -7.82
N ALA A 64 18.21 -1.09 -8.19
CA ALA A 64 19.43 -1.54 -8.85
C ALA A 64 19.58 -0.87 -10.24
N ALA A 65 18.51 -0.81 -11.01
CA ALA A 65 18.50 -0.15 -12.32
C ALA A 65 18.76 1.36 -12.21
N ALA A 66 18.09 2.06 -11.28
CA ALA A 66 18.34 3.48 -11.02
C ALA A 66 19.79 3.72 -10.57
N THR A 67 20.34 2.86 -9.72
CA THR A 67 21.75 2.97 -9.28
C THR A 67 22.70 2.78 -10.47
N MET A 68 22.48 1.76 -11.31
CA MET A 68 23.30 1.52 -12.51
C MET A 68 23.25 2.70 -13.49
N ALA A 69 22.06 3.27 -13.71
CA ALA A 69 21.88 4.46 -14.53
C ALA A 69 22.64 5.68 -13.97
N MET A 70 22.73 5.82 -12.65
CA MET A 70 23.49 6.90 -12.00
C MET A 70 25.01 6.72 -12.10
N VAL A 71 25.51 5.50 -11.87
CA VAL A 71 26.97 5.25 -11.74
C VAL A 71 27.65 5.01 -13.09
N ALA A 72 26.93 4.53 -14.09
CA ALA A 72 27.46 4.20 -15.41
C ALA A 72 26.47 4.60 -16.52
N PRO A 73 26.13 5.89 -16.67
CA PRO A 73 25.16 6.34 -17.67
C PRO A 73 25.60 6.00 -19.11
N ASP A 74 26.91 6.03 -19.39
CA ASP A 74 27.45 5.68 -20.71
C ASP A 74 27.38 4.17 -21.04
N ALA A 75 27.17 3.33 -20.03
CA ALA A 75 26.94 1.89 -20.18
C ALA A 75 25.45 1.56 -20.35
N TRP A 76 24.57 2.56 -20.27
CA TRP A 76 23.14 2.37 -20.46
C TRP A 76 22.85 2.10 -21.94
N SER A 77 22.33 0.91 -22.23
CA SER A 77 21.94 0.56 -23.60
C SER A 77 20.81 1.48 -24.07
N GLY A 78 20.93 2.03 -25.27
CA GLY A 78 19.84 2.76 -25.93
C GLY A 78 18.60 1.90 -26.20
N ASP A 79 18.74 0.57 -26.15
CA ASP A 79 17.66 -0.40 -26.34
C ASP A 79 17.04 -0.87 -25.01
N PHE A 80 17.36 -0.21 -23.89
CA PHE A 80 16.76 -0.56 -22.59
C PHE A 80 15.26 -0.29 -22.57
N TYR A 81 14.50 -1.25 -22.03
CA TYR A 81 13.10 -1.08 -21.71
C TYR A 81 12.78 -1.69 -20.34
N TRP A 82 11.88 -1.04 -19.61
CA TRP A 82 11.23 -1.64 -18.44
C TRP A 82 10.02 -2.46 -18.89
N ILE A 83 9.69 -3.51 -18.16
CA ILE A 83 8.47 -4.31 -18.41
C ILE A 83 7.42 -3.86 -17.40
N ALA A 84 6.34 -3.23 -17.88
CA ALA A 84 5.22 -2.79 -17.04
C ALA A 84 4.37 -3.97 -16.56
N SER A 85 3.43 -3.73 -15.65
CA SER A 85 2.55 -4.75 -15.07
C SER A 85 1.67 -5.47 -16.10
N ASP A 86 1.40 -4.83 -17.24
CA ASP A 86 0.67 -5.41 -18.38
C ASP A 86 1.58 -6.14 -19.39
N ASN A 87 2.86 -6.32 -19.04
CA ASN A 87 3.94 -6.85 -19.89
C ASN A 87 4.30 -5.98 -21.11
N SER A 88 3.84 -4.73 -21.17
CA SER A 88 4.32 -3.81 -22.20
C SER A 88 5.79 -3.44 -21.96
N HIS A 89 6.54 -3.32 -23.05
CA HIS A 89 7.92 -2.82 -23.01
C HIS A 89 7.88 -1.31 -23.09
N VAL A 90 8.37 -0.64 -22.04
CA VAL A 90 8.44 0.81 -21.94
C VAL A 90 9.90 1.22 -22.09
N PRO A 91 10.32 1.77 -23.25
CA PRO A 91 11.67 2.27 -23.44
C PRO A 91 11.97 3.37 -22.42
N MET A 92 13.14 3.31 -21.78
CA MET A 92 13.56 4.33 -20.82
C MET A 92 15.05 4.64 -20.98
N THR A 93 15.35 5.92 -21.12
CA THR A 93 16.69 6.48 -20.97
C THR A 93 17.20 6.30 -19.53
N ALA A 94 18.51 6.41 -19.33
CA ALA A 94 19.11 6.40 -18.00
C ALA A 94 18.46 7.44 -17.07
N ALA A 95 18.20 8.65 -17.57
CA ALA A 95 17.55 9.71 -16.80
C ALA A 95 16.12 9.35 -16.40
N GLU A 96 15.34 8.74 -17.30
CA GLU A 96 13.96 8.30 -17.01
C GLU A 96 13.92 7.17 -15.98
N VAL A 97 14.87 6.22 -16.02
CA VAL A 97 14.95 5.16 -15.00
C VAL A 97 15.34 5.71 -13.63
N ILE A 98 16.22 6.71 -13.57
CA ILE A 98 16.54 7.40 -12.31
C ILE A 98 15.28 8.08 -11.75
N ALA A 99 14.57 8.83 -12.60
CA ALA A 99 13.34 9.50 -12.19
C ALA A 99 12.26 8.50 -11.75
N PHE A 100 12.12 7.37 -12.44
CA PHE A 100 11.23 6.28 -12.05
C PHE A 100 11.60 5.69 -10.69
N GLY A 101 12.88 5.41 -10.46
CA GLY A 101 13.36 4.88 -9.18
C GLY A 101 13.10 5.81 -8.00
N LEU A 102 13.35 7.12 -8.18
CA LEU A 102 13.03 8.14 -7.17
C LEU A 102 11.52 8.19 -6.91
N ASN A 103 10.69 8.18 -7.96
CA ASN A 103 9.24 8.22 -7.82
C ASN A 103 8.68 7.00 -7.06
N ALA A 104 9.15 5.80 -7.40
CA ALA A 104 8.76 4.57 -6.74
C ALA A 104 9.22 4.55 -5.27
N GLY A 105 10.44 5.03 -5.00
CA GLY A 105 10.99 5.17 -3.65
C GLY A 105 10.20 6.13 -2.77
N ASP A 106 9.88 7.32 -3.30
CA ASP A 106 9.10 8.35 -2.60
C ASP A 106 7.68 7.86 -2.29
N TYR A 107 7.01 7.24 -3.27
CA TYR A 107 5.68 6.68 -3.08
C TYR A 107 5.67 5.59 -2.01
N TYR A 108 6.59 4.62 -2.09
CA TYR A 108 6.68 3.55 -1.11
C TYR A 108 6.98 4.08 0.29
N THR A 109 7.88 5.06 0.40
CA THR A 109 8.20 5.71 1.68
C THR A 109 6.97 6.40 2.28
N ALA A 110 6.20 7.14 1.47
CA ALA A 110 4.96 7.76 1.91
C ALA A 110 3.91 6.73 2.40
N MET A 111 3.79 5.60 1.70
CA MET A 111 2.92 4.51 2.15
C MET A 111 3.38 3.92 3.49
N ILE A 112 4.69 3.73 3.70
CA ILE A 112 5.23 3.20 4.97
C ILE A 112 4.93 4.17 6.13
N PHE A 113 5.13 5.47 5.94
CA PHE A 113 4.81 6.45 6.98
C PHE A 113 3.30 6.52 7.26
N THR A 114 2.47 6.43 6.23
CA THR A 114 1.00 6.38 6.38
C THR A 114 0.58 5.13 7.15
N ASN A 115 1.10 3.95 6.78
CA ASN A 115 0.85 2.69 7.49
C ASN A 115 1.26 2.80 8.96
N ARG A 116 2.42 3.42 9.23
CA ARG A 116 2.88 3.63 10.61
C ARG A 116 1.95 4.53 11.39
N ALA A 117 1.53 5.66 10.80
CA ALA A 117 0.58 6.57 11.41
C ALA A 117 -0.76 5.87 11.73
N HIS A 118 -1.26 5.00 10.84
CA HIS A 118 -2.46 4.22 11.15
C HIS A 118 -2.24 3.23 12.28
N LYS A 119 -1.09 2.55 12.35
CA LYS A 119 -0.76 1.63 13.46
C LYS A 119 -0.76 2.36 14.81
N ASP A 120 -0.17 3.55 14.85
CA ASP A 120 -0.14 4.40 16.05
C ASP A 120 -1.55 4.89 16.43
N ALA A 121 -2.36 5.31 15.45
CA ALA A 121 -3.74 5.74 15.68
C ALA A 121 -4.64 4.60 16.19
N ILE A 122 -4.53 3.39 15.61
CA ILE A 122 -5.29 2.20 16.07
C ILE A 122 -4.92 1.85 17.50
N ALA A 123 -3.64 1.88 17.86
CA ALA A 123 -3.18 1.61 19.21
C ALA A 123 -3.76 2.59 20.25
N ALA A 124 -4.01 3.84 19.84
CA ALA A 124 -4.57 4.89 20.69
C ALA A 124 -6.11 4.80 20.87
N LEU A 125 -6.84 4.01 20.07
CA LEU A 125 -8.30 3.90 20.15
C LEU A 125 -8.72 3.28 21.48
N THR A 126 -9.69 3.86 22.18
CA THR A 126 -10.07 3.43 23.55
C THR A 126 -11.40 2.69 23.63
N THR A 127 -12.17 2.61 22.53
CA THR A 127 -13.46 1.92 22.50
C THR A 127 -13.58 0.99 21.31
N ILE A 128 -14.34 -0.10 21.47
CA ILE A 128 -14.62 -1.07 20.39
C ILE A 128 -15.30 -0.37 19.21
N SER A 129 -16.28 0.52 19.49
CA SER A 129 -16.97 1.26 18.44
C SER A 129 -16.04 2.13 17.61
N THR A 130 -15.02 2.75 18.22
CA THR A 130 -14.03 3.54 17.47
C THR A 130 -13.07 2.67 16.67
N CYS A 131 -12.74 1.46 17.14
CA CYS A 131 -11.99 0.48 16.35
C CYS A 131 -12.79 0.07 15.12
N ASP A 132 -14.06 -0.30 15.30
CA ASP A 132 -14.94 -0.73 14.21
C ASP A 132 -15.14 0.38 13.16
N ALA A 133 -15.29 1.63 13.61
CA ALA A 133 -15.49 2.79 12.74
C ALA A 133 -14.20 3.34 12.12
N TYR A 134 -13.02 2.85 12.52
CA TYR A 134 -11.75 3.36 12.02
C TYR A 134 -11.59 3.10 10.53
N ASP A 135 -11.42 4.17 9.76
CA ASP A 135 -11.18 4.13 8.31
C ASP A 135 -9.69 3.88 8.02
N VAL A 136 -9.39 2.69 7.53
CA VAL A 136 -8.03 2.28 7.14
C VAL A 136 -7.65 2.74 5.73
N THR A 137 -8.59 3.32 4.98
CA THR A 137 -8.43 3.71 3.56
C THR A 137 -8.13 5.20 3.38
N ALA A 138 -8.18 5.98 4.46
CA ALA A 138 -7.94 7.42 4.41
C ALA A 138 -6.44 7.76 4.44
N GLY A 139 -6.04 8.79 3.69
CA GLY A 139 -4.73 9.44 3.85
C GLY A 139 -3.56 8.78 3.12
N TRP A 140 -3.80 7.75 2.31
CA TRP A 140 -2.75 7.15 1.47
C TRP A 140 -2.32 8.07 0.33
N PRO A 141 -1.04 8.01 -0.08
CA PRO A 141 -0.56 8.77 -1.23
C PRO A 141 -1.34 8.39 -2.50
N ALA A 142 -1.56 9.36 -3.38
CA ALA A 142 -2.19 9.10 -4.68
C ALA A 142 -1.32 8.14 -5.51
N ASN A 143 -1.97 7.18 -6.17
CA ASN A 143 -1.28 6.20 -7.00
C ASN A 143 -0.78 6.79 -8.34
N ASP A 144 -1.30 7.95 -8.73
CA ASP A 144 -0.98 8.58 -10.01
C ASP A 144 0.13 9.63 -9.83
N ALA A 145 1.35 9.29 -10.25
CA ALA A 145 2.28 10.33 -10.70
C ALA A 145 1.83 10.74 -12.11
N GLY A 146 1.09 11.84 -12.21
CA GLY A 146 0.56 12.37 -13.46
C GLY A 146 1.59 12.40 -14.60
N ALA A 147 1.08 12.31 -15.83
CA ALA A 147 1.83 12.36 -17.08
C ALA A 147 2.69 13.63 -17.23
#